data_AF-A0A6V7X3K5-F1
#
_entry.id   AF-A0A6V7X3K5-F1
#
_cell.length_a   1.000
_cell.length_b   1.000
_cell.length_c   1.000
_cell.angle_alpha   90.00
_cell.angle_beta   90.00
_cell.angle_gamma   90.00
#
_symmetry.space_group_name_H-M   'P 1'
#
loop_
_entity.id
_entity.type
_entity.pdbx_description
1 polymer ?
#
loop_
_entity_poly.entity_id
_entity_poly.type
_entity_poly.pdbx_seq_one_letter_code
_entity_poly.pdbx_strand_id
1 'polypeptide(L)'
;MYTIDERYLSELFTKKSHHLNFGIIFITQNLFEKRLRVARQNSMYIVLTRAPNSALSVRNLGVQLFPGRLNYFLDAYRQATSISNYSYLFIDLHPSSDPTLRLRTNIFKDKESEDPYNSLPIIFLPKNSSN
;
A
#
# COMPACT_ATOMS: atom_id res chain seq x y z
N MET A 1 -25.32 0.18 12.62
CA MET A 1 -24.00 0.21 11.95
C MET A 1 -23.84 -1.12 11.24
N TYR A 2 -24.00 -1.15 9.91
CA TYR A 2 -23.91 -2.41 9.15
C TYR A 2 -22.49 -2.95 9.22
N THR A 3 -22.29 -3.99 10.01
CA THR A 3 -21.05 -4.76 10.00
C THR A 3 -21.03 -5.59 8.73
N ILE A 4 -20.07 -5.34 7.84
CA ILE A 4 -19.77 -6.27 6.75
C ILE A 4 -19.41 -7.63 7.37
N ASP A 5 -20.05 -8.67 6.88
CA ASP A 5 -19.75 -10.04 7.27
C ASP A 5 -18.33 -10.41 6.80
N GLU A 6 -17.54 -11.00 7.71
CA GLU A 6 -16.14 -11.37 7.46
C GLU A 6 -16.01 -12.38 6.31
N ARG A 7 -16.97 -13.31 6.18
CA ARG A 7 -16.97 -14.30 5.10
C ARG A 7 -17.26 -13.62 3.77
N TYR A 8 -18.23 -12.71 3.73
CA TYR A 8 -18.53 -11.95 2.53
C TYR A 8 -17.34 -11.11 2.06
N LEU A 9 -16.65 -10.41 2.97
CA LEU A 9 -15.45 -9.66 2.63
C LEU A 9 -14.32 -10.59 2.12
N SER A 10 -14.14 -11.74 2.76
CA SER A 10 -13.15 -12.73 2.34
C SER A 10 -13.45 -13.28 0.94
N GLU A 11 -14.72 -13.55 0.62
CA GLU A 11 -15.15 -13.98 -0.71
C GLU A 11 -14.90 -12.92 -1.78
N LEU A 12 -15.14 -11.64 -1.45
CA LEU A 12 -14.86 -10.52 -2.34
C LEU A 12 -13.37 -10.50 -2.72
N PHE A 13 -12.49 -10.52 -1.73
CA PHE A 13 -11.03 -10.45 -1.93
C PHE A 13 -10.38 -11.72 -2.49
N THR A 14 -11.11 -12.83 -2.57
CA THR A 14 -10.58 -14.10 -3.09
C THR A 14 -11.26 -14.48 -4.40
N LYS A 15 -12.46 -15.05 -4.36
CA LYS A 15 -13.09 -15.67 -5.53
C LYS A 15 -13.83 -14.67 -6.41
N LYS A 16 -14.60 -13.77 -5.80
CA LYS A 16 -15.58 -12.95 -6.55
C LYS A 16 -14.90 -11.91 -7.43
N SER A 17 -13.88 -11.21 -6.96
CA SER A 17 -13.14 -10.23 -7.78
C SER A 17 -12.58 -10.86 -9.06
N HIS A 18 -12.00 -12.05 -8.96
CA HIS A 18 -11.43 -12.77 -10.10
C HIS A 18 -12.50 -13.35 -11.04
N HIS A 19 -13.58 -13.94 -10.51
CA HIS A 19 -14.62 -14.57 -11.34
C HIS A 19 -15.59 -13.59 -11.98
N LEU A 20 -15.85 -12.47 -11.33
CA LEU A 20 -16.81 -11.46 -11.79
C LEU A 20 -16.12 -10.25 -12.43
N ASN A 21 -14.80 -10.30 -12.61
CA ASN A 21 -13.98 -9.30 -13.30
C ASN A 21 -14.21 -7.86 -12.78
N PHE A 22 -14.15 -7.67 -11.46
CA PHE A 22 -14.22 -6.35 -10.84
C PHE A 22 -13.10 -6.11 -9.84
N GLY A 23 -12.71 -4.85 -9.70
CA GLY A 23 -11.74 -4.39 -8.70
C GLY A 23 -12.41 -4.02 -7.37
N ILE A 24 -11.68 -4.18 -6.26
CA ILE A 24 -12.16 -3.80 -4.92
C ILE A 24 -11.29 -2.68 -4.40
N ILE A 25 -11.94 -1.58 -4.01
CA ILE A 25 -11.32 -0.52 -3.21
C ILE A 25 -11.87 -0.63 -1.80
N PHE A 26 -10.97 -0.82 -0.84
CA PHE A 26 -11.32 -0.95 0.57
C PHE A 26 -10.47 0.00 1.42
N ILE A 27 -11.14 0.85 2.20
CA ILE A 27 -10.52 1.89 3.00
C ILE A 27 -10.73 1.54 4.48
N THR A 28 -9.65 1.50 5.25
CA THR A 28 -9.69 1.21 6.69
C THR A 28 -8.66 2.03 7.45
N GLN A 29 -8.98 2.37 8.70
CA GLN A 29 -8.04 2.98 9.64
C GLN A 29 -7.26 1.92 10.44
N ASN A 30 -7.73 0.67 10.48
CA ASN A 30 -7.09 -0.43 11.19
C ASN A 30 -6.79 -1.59 10.23
N LEU A 31 -5.61 -1.58 9.63
CA LEU A 31 -5.18 -2.62 8.70
C LEU A 31 -4.99 -4.01 9.36
N PHE A 32 -4.78 -4.05 10.67
CA PHE A 32 -4.51 -5.28 11.43
C PHE A 32 -5.72 -5.79 12.22
N GLU A 33 -6.91 -5.25 11.96
CA GLU A 33 -8.16 -5.83 12.44
C GLU A 33 -8.24 -7.31 12.02
N LYS A 34 -8.66 -8.18 12.94
CA LYS A 34 -8.59 -9.64 12.77
C LYS A 34 -9.39 -10.09 11.55
N ARG A 35 -10.58 -9.51 11.38
CA ARG A 35 -11.52 -9.78 10.28
C ARG A 35 -10.99 -9.39 8.90
N LEU A 36 -9.95 -8.55 8.84
CA LEU A 36 -9.37 -8.06 7.60
C LEU A 36 -8.16 -8.88 7.15
N ARG A 37 -7.79 -9.95 7.87
CA ARG A 37 -6.61 -10.77 7.55
C ARG A 37 -6.65 -11.32 6.12
N VAL A 38 -7.77 -11.89 5.69
CA VAL A 38 -7.92 -12.47 4.34
C VAL A 38 -7.84 -11.36 3.28
N ALA A 39 -8.56 -10.26 3.49
CA ALA A 39 -8.51 -9.11 2.59
C ALA A 39 -7.08 -8.59 2.43
N ARG A 40 -6.38 -8.32 3.54
CA ARG A 40 -4.99 -7.84 3.54
C ARG A 40 -4.03 -8.80 2.82
N GLN A 41 -4.19 -10.12 2.99
CA GLN A 41 -3.31 -11.11 2.37
C GLN A 41 -3.54 -11.27 0.86
N ASN A 42 -4.75 -11.00 0.37
CA ASN A 42 -5.10 -11.13 -1.04
C ASN A 42 -5.12 -9.78 -1.78
N SER A 43 -4.88 -8.66 -1.09
CA SER A 43 -4.73 -7.35 -1.71
C SER A 43 -3.54 -7.33 -2.66
N MET A 44 -3.80 -7.07 -3.93
CA MET A 44 -2.76 -6.84 -4.94
C MET A 44 -2.05 -5.51 -4.77
N TYR A 45 -2.70 -4.54 -4.14
CA TYR A 45 -2.16 -3.20 -3.94
C TYR A 45 -2.53 -2.71 -2.54
N ILE A 46 -1.61 -2.00 -1.90
CA ILE A 46 -1.86 -1.33 -0.62
C ILE A 46 -1.44 0.13 -0.74
N VAL A 47 -2.29 1.05 -0.29
CA VAL A 47 -1.99 2.48 -0.21
C VAL A 47 -1.91 2.86 1.26
N LEU A 48 -0.75 3.34 1.70
CA LEU A 48 -0.55 3.84 3.05
C LEU A 48 -0.49 5.36 3.03
N THR A 49 -1.45 5.99 3.69
CA THR A 49 -1.43 7.43 3.95
C THR A 49 -0.71 7.73 5.27
N ARG A 50 -0.43 9.01 5.54
CA ARG A 50 0.18 9.45 6.80
C ARG A 50 -0.74 9.12 7.99
N ALA A 51 -0.33 8.17 8.83
CA ALA A 51 -1.07 7.76 10.03
C ALA A 51 -0.16 7.72 11.28
N PRO A 52 0.06 8.86 11.97
CA PRO A 52 0.98 8.94 13.13
C PRO A 52 0.60 8.00 14.28
N ASN A 53 -0.69 7.81 14.51
CA ASN A 53 -1.23 6.90 15.54
C ASN A 53 -1.08 5.41 15.21
N SER A 54 -0.70 5.07 13.98
CA SER A 54 -0.66 3.69 13.46
C SER A 54 0.76 3.26 13.06
N ALA A 55 1.79 3.89 13.62
CA ALA A 55 3.20 3.62 13.29
C ALA A 55 3.59 2.14 13.48
N LEU A 56 3.06 1.48 14.52
CA LEU A 56 3.30 0.05 14.76
C LEU A 56 2.68 -0.82 13.66
N SER A 57 1.48 -0.49 13.19
CA SER A 57 0.83 -1.17 12.07
C SER A 57 1.69 -1.06 10.80
N VAL A 58 2.16 0.15 10.47
CA VAL A 58 3.05 0.37 9.32
C VAL A 58 4.32 -0.47 9.46
N ARG A 59 4.96 -0.46 10.63
CA ARG A 59 6.16 -1.27 10.90
C ARG A 59 5.90 -2.76 10.72
N ASN A 60 4.80 -3.28 11.27
CA ASN A 60 4.45 -4.69 11.18
C ASN A 60 4.17 -5.12 9.74
N LEU A 61 3.54 -4.26 8.94
CA LEU A 61 3.36 -4.51 7.52
C LEU A 61 4.71 -4.59 6.80
N GLY A 62 5.62 -3.64 7.11
CA GLY A 62 6.97 -3.65 6.57
C GLY A 62 7.76 -4.92 6.89
N VAL A 63 7.65 -5.44 8.12
CA VAL A 63 8.27 -6.71 8.51
C VAL A 63 7.72 -7.88 7.70
N GLN A 64 6.42 -7.91 7.44
CA GLN A 64 5.77 -8.98 6.68
C GLN A 64 6.12 -8.93 5.18
N LEU A 65 6.16 -7.73 4.59
CA LEU A 65 6.37 -7.57 3.15
C LEU A 65 7.85 -7.49 2.75
N PHE A 66 8.72 -7.01 3.64
CA PHE A 66 10.14 -6.75 3.37
C PHE A 66 11.03 -7.39 4.45
N PRO A 67 11.01 -8.73 4.60
CA PRO A 67 11.84 -9.43 5.58
C PRO A 67 13.32 -9.12 5.34
N GLY A 68 14.03 -8.73 6.42
CA GLY A 68 15.44 -8.29 6.35
C GLY A 68 15.67 -6.91 5.71
N ARG A 69 14.62 -6.21 5.25
CA ARG A 69 14.70 -4.90 4.57
C ARG A 69 13.73 -3.87 5.15
N LEU A 70 13.42 -3.96 6.44
CA LEU A 70 12.46 -3.06 7.12
C LEU A 70 12.85 -1.58 7.01
N ASN A 71 14.14 -1.25 7.14
CA ASN A 71 14.61 0.13 7.07
C ASN A 71 14.33 0.76 5.70
N TYR A 72 14.56 0.01 4.61
CA TYR A 72 14.20 0.45 3.25
C TYR A 72 12.71 0.79 3.14
N PHE A 73 11.83 -0.08 3.65
CA PHE A 73 10.40 0.17 3.64
C PHE A 73 9.99 1.40 4.46
N LEU A 74 10.53 1.53 5.69
CA LEU A 74 10.20 2.65 6.56
C LEU A 74 10.72 3.98 6.01
N ASP A 75 11.90 3.99 5.39
CA ASP A 75 12.46 5.17 4.72
C ASP A 75 11.58 5.60 3.55
N ALA A 76 11.13 4.65 2.72
CA ALA A 76 10.21 4.92 1.61
C ALA A 76 8.87 5.49 2.11
N TYR A 77 8.29 4.89 3.17
CA TYR A 77 7.05 5.40 3.78
C TYR A 77 7.21 6.83 4.32
N ARG A 78 8.29 7.12 5.04
CA ARG A 78 8.55 8.46 5.59
C ARG A 78 8.70 9.50 4.48
N GLN A 79 9.47 9.19 3.45
CA GLN A 79 9.67 10.08 2.31
C GLN A 79 8.37 10.31 1.57
N ALA A 80 7.64 9.25 1.22
CA ALA A 80 6.38 9.33 0.48
C ALA A 80 5.31 10.14 1.24
N THR A 81 5.19 9.98 2.56
CA THR A 81 4.16 10.63 3.39
C THR A 81 4.55 11.99 3.96
N SER A 82 5.69 12.54 3.55
CA SER A 82 6.17 13.86 3.97
C SER A 82 6.20 14.89 2.83
N ILE A 83 5.82 14.50 1.61
CA ILE A 83 5.81 15.38 0.43
C ILE A 83 4.79 16.52 0.60
N SER A 84 3.56 16.16 0.97
CA SER A 84 2.45 17.10 1.11
C SER A 84 1.29 16.48 1.91
N ASN A 85 0.25 17.28 2.17
CA ASN A 85 -1.01 16.76 2.70
C ASN A 85 -1.61 15.73 1.73
N TYR A 86 -2.22 14.66 2.27
CA TYR A 86 -2.81 13.56 1.51
C TYR A 86 -1.83 12.73 0.67
N SER A 87 -0.51 12.91 0.88
CA SER A 87 0.50 12.04 0.29
C SER A 87 0.43 10.60 0.82
N TYR A 88 0.89 9.66 0.00
CA TYR A 88 0.75 8.23 0.25
C TYR A 88 1.94 7.43 -0.27
N LEU A 89 2.19 6.27 0.33
CA LEU A 89 3.03 5.22 -0.24
C LEU A 89 2.12 4.19 -0.92
N PHE A 90 2.33 3.98 -2.22
CA PHE A 90 1.74 2.89 -2.99
C PHE A 90 2.67 1.66 -2.94
N ILE A 91 2.08 0.52 -2.60
CA ILE A 91 2.76 -0.78 -2.51
C ILE A 91 2.12 -1.71 -3.53
N ASP A 92 2.93 -2.17 -4.48
CA ASP A 92 2.53 -3.11 -5.52
C ASP A 92 2.80 -4.55 -5.07
N LEU A 93 1.78 -5.37 -4.87
CA LEU A 93 1.91 -6.78 -4.47
C LEU A 93 1.49 -7.75 -5.58
N HIS A 94 1.18 -7.25 -6.77
CA HIS A 94 0.73 -8.10 -7.86
C HIS A 94 1.88 -9.03 -8.32
N PRO A 95 1.62 -10.33 -8.52
CA PRO A 95 2.68 -11.32 -8.79
C PRO A 95 3.41 -11.10 -10.11
N SER A 96 2.73 -10.55 -11.12
CA SER A 96 3.31 -10.25 -12.43
C SER A 96 3.98 -8.88 -12.52
N SER A 97 3.98 -8.08 -11.44
CA SER A 97 4.57 -6.74 -11.45
C SER A 97 6.09 -6.79 -11.34
N ASP A 98 6.76 -5.84 -11.99
CA ASP A 98 8.20 -5.63 -11.87
C ASP A 98 8.58 -5.33 -10.40
N PRO A 99 9.49 -6.12 -9.79
CA PRO A 99 9.95 -5.88 -8.41
C PRO A 99 10.56 -4.50 -8.15
N THR A 100 11.08 -3.82 -9.18
CA THR A 100 11.62 -2.45 -9.06
C THR A 100 10.52 -1.41 -8.85
N LEU A 101 9.28 -1.72 -9.24
CA LEU A 101 8.11 -0.84 -9.11
C LEU A 101 7.31 -1.10 -7.81
N ARG A 102 7.91 -1.82 -6.86
CA ARG A 102 7.26 -2.30 -5.63
C ARG A 102 6.75 -1.18 -4.74
N LEU A 103 7.55 -0.13 -4.55
CA LEU A 103 7.24 1.01 -3.69
C LEU A 103 7.26 2.29 -4.51
N ARG A 104 6.12 2.97 -4.60
CA ARG A 104 5.94 4.18 -5.41
C ARG A 104 5.11 5.23 -4.69
N THR A 105 5.13 6.46 -5.16
CA THR A 105 4.13 7.47 -4.81
C THR A 105 3.79 8.29 -6.06
N ASN A 106 2.77 9.14 -5.98
CA ASN A 106 2.37 10.04 -7.07
C ASN A 106 1.98 9.32 -8.37
N ILE A 107 1.37 8.13 -8.28
CA ILE A 107 1.05 7.28 -9.45
C ILE A 107 -0.18 7.73 -10.25
N PHE A 108 -1.05 8.56 -9.67
CA PHE A 108 -2.32 9.00 -10.28
C PHE A 108 -2.21 10.35 -11.00
N LYS A 109 -1.02 10.69 -11.50
CA LYS A 109 -0.78 12.01 -12.06
C LYS A 109 -0.99 12.10 -13.55
N ASP A 110 -1.66 13.18 -13.93
CA ASP A 110 -1.68 13.69 -15.28
C ASP A 110 -0.56 14.72 -15.45
N LYS A 111 0.10 14.70 -16.62
CA LYS A 111 1.27 15.54 -16.92
C LYS A 111 0.98 17.06 -16.93
N GLU A 112 -0.27 17.46 -16.77
CA GLU A 112 -0.76 18.83 -16.95
C GLU A 112 -1.03 19.58 -15.63
N SER A 113 -0.85 18.95 -14.46
CA SER A 113 -1.12 19.64 -13.19
C SER A 113 0.00 20.61 -12.81
N GLU A 114 -0.30 21.91 -12.69
CA GLU A 114 0.63 22.97 -12.25
C GLU A 114 0.89 22.99 -10.73
N ASP A 115 0.33 22.05 -9.97
CA ASP A 115 0.52 22.03 -8.51
C ASP A 115 1.99 21.69 -8.17
N PRO A 116 2.72 22.56 -7.44
CA PRO A 116 4.13 22.37 -7.12
C PRO A 116 4.41 21.20 -6.18
N TYR A 117 3.40 20.74 -5.43
CA TYR A 117 3.47 19.51 -4.63
C TYR A 117 3.16 18.27 -5.45
N ASN A 118 2.83 18.48 -6.73
CA ASN A 118 2.40 17.46 -7.66
C ASN A 118 3.56 17.04 -8.60
N SER A 119 4.64 16.48 -8.03
CA SER A 119 5.80 15.94 -8.76
C SER A 119 5.56 14.60 -9.49
N LEU A 120 6.36 14.28 -10.51
CA LEU A 120 6.36 12.98 -11.23
C LEU A 120 6.31 11.76 -10.28
N PRO A 121 5.84 10.58 -10.75
CA PRO A 121 5.90 9.36 -9.96
C PRO A 121 7.30 9.09 -9.42
N ILE A 122 7.41 8.88 -8.11
CA ILE A 122 8.69 8.57 -7.45
C ILE A 122 8.72 7.07 -7.19
N ILE A 123 9.82 6.42 -7.58
CA ILE A 123 10.09 5.01 -7.35
C ILE A 123 11.15 4.89 -6.26
N PHE A 124 10.85 4.13 -5.20
CA PHE A 124 11.79 3.92 -4.10
C PHE A 124 12.58 2.63 -4.31
N LEU A 125 13.88 2.75 -4.60
CA LEU A 125 14.78 1.62 -4.78
C LEU A 125 15.51 1.28 -3.47
N PRO A 126 15.81 -0.01 -3.21
CA PRO A 126 16.65 -0.38 -2.08
C PRO A 126 18.05 0.22 -2.26
N LYS A 127 18.66 0.69 -1.16
CA LYS A 127 20.07 1.05 -1.19
C LYS A 127 20.87 -0.23 -1.49
N ASN A 128 21.73 -0.19 -2.50
CA ASN A 128 22.69 -1.27 -2.72
C ASN A 128 23.53 -1.37 -1.44
N SER A 129 23.50 -2.53 -0.79
CA SER A 129 24.47 -2.84 0.26
C SER A 129 25.84 -2.80 -0.40
N SER A 130 26.60 -1.74 -0.20
CA SER A 130 28.04 -1.78 -0.43
C SER A 130 28.56 -2.90 0.48
N ASN A 131 29.04 -3.98 -0.14
CA ASN A 131 29.82 -5.00 0.56
C ASN A 131 31.08 -4.36 1.16
#